data_AF-A0A8J2IH25-F1
#
_entry.id   AF-A0A8J2IH25-F1
#
_cell.length_a   1.000
_cell.length_b   1.000
_cell.length_c   1.000
_cell.angle_alpha   90.00
_cell.angle_beta   90.00
_cell.angle_gamma   90.00
#
_symmetry.space_group_name_H-M   'P 1'
#
loop_
_entity.id
_entity.type
_entity.pdbx_description
1 polymer ?
#
loop_
_entity_poly.entity_id
_entity_poly.type
_entity_poly.pdbx_seq_one_letter_code
_entity_poly.pdbx_strand_id
1 'polypeptide(L)'
;MTPWMERGICIRRSGEGAVCYQTLLKVLDNLIELRKAEYGGAAGVLALLPTIGALLGAPTNEVWTLLTILPFGGALAMALSFGGAIMPIRVEDYENVMKKRNIAIGSIVSFRSSFGESNGSSFRDKLDLLDQRVSDRIARSKRMRPGKWFLSTGFLAMALLFVGSQAAMVVVEQGGVIPWWCGSRWWMHLWYFMGMISTLVQPSETRIVLIVLLQLVTLTAISENIVQLPFLKQHKLYVSGVPYEIALSGGQSVLNGLQRAQSEPENVGLALNQLYTMPAAKVSVLGSTQFTESQNAVLVMVSVVGSDSLASFWRLLSKSISIAVFITGTAMFASVTLVSLPMTVLALTLVLSAGVFGRAIAGWMVRRVAEEEPMIHVIVSTLEEAHQSVCCILKLKLEDGSDVQVEIDGHIFVNGCRVATRSRWYVSILGVLANPYNLLLANENPYAANQPLMVDDLPK
;
A
#
# COMPACT_ATOMS: atom_id res chain seq x y z
N MET A 1 38.85 -5.48 2.78
CA MET A 1 38.14 -6.74 3.06
C MET A 1 38.65 -7.25 4.40
N THR A 2 37.78 -7.61 5.35
CA THR A 2 38.26 -8.06 6.67
C THR A 2 38.65 -9.54 6.61
N PRO A 3 39.63 -10.01 7.42
CA PRO A 3 40.02 -11.43 7.45
C PRO A 3 38.85 -12.37 7.77
N TRP A 4 37.85 -11.87 8.47
CA TRP A 4 36.60 -12.56 8.77
C TRP A 4 35.76 -12.83 7.52
N MET A 5 35.56 -11.83 6.66
CA MET A 5 34.84 -12.00 5.39
C MET A 5 35.56 -12.96 4.45
N GLU A 6 36.89 -12.86 4.36
CA GLU A 6 37.70 -13.76 3.53
C GLU A 6 37.54 -15.23 3.94
N ARG A 7 37.47 -15.51 5.25
CA ARG A 7 37.20 -16.86 5.76
C ARG A 7 35.82 -17.35 5.34
N GLY A 8 34.78 -16.54 5.52
CA GLY A 8 33.42 -16.90 5.10
C GLY A 8 33.33 -17.19 3.60
N ILE A 9 34.00 -16.39 2.77
CA ILE A 9 34.06 -16.59 1.31
C ILE A 9 34.87 -17.83 0.94
N CYS A 10 35.99 -18.08 1.64
CA CYS A 10 36.81 -19.27 1.42
C CYS A 10 36.03 -20.55 1.71
N ILE A 11 35.25 -20.59 2.80
CA ILE A 11 34.41 -21.75 3.16
C ILE A 11 33.38 -22.05 2.07
N ARG A 12 32.80 -21.00 1.45
CA ARG A 12 31.78 -21.15 0.39
C ARG A 12 32.35 -21.29 -1.03
N ARG A 13 33.67 -21.32 -1.20
CA ARG A 13 34.29 -21.25 -2.53
C ARG A 13 34.00 -22.47 -3.40
N SER A 14 33.81 -23.65 -2.79
CA SER A 14 33.57 -24.90 -3.50
C SER A 14 32.17 -25.01 -4.12
N GLY A 15 31.18 -24.26 -3.62
CA GLY A 15 29.77 -24.38 -4.02
C GLY A 15 29.09 -25.69 -3.59
N GLU A 16 29.85 -26.78 -3.44
CA GLU A 16 29.38 -28.07 -2.96
C GLU A 16 29.18 -28.08 -1.43
N GLY A 17 27.96 -28.42 -1.00
CA GLY A 17 27.57 -28.42 0.42
C GLY A 17 28.41 -29.35 1.29
N ALA A 18 28.77 -30.53 0.79
CA ALA A 18 29.59 -31.50 1.53
C ALA A 18 31.00 -30.96 1.82
N VAL A 19 31.63 -30.32 0.83
CA VAL A 19 32.96 -29.70 0.96
C VAL A 19 32.89 -28.47 1.88
N CYS A 20 31.83 -27.68 1.75
CA CYS A 20 31.61 -26.48 2.56
C CYS A 20 31.48 -26.83 4.06
N TYR A 21 30.68 -27.84 4.40
CA TYR A 21 30.49 -28.29 5.78
C TYR A 21 31.79 -28.84 6.40
N GLN A 22 32.53 -29.68 5.69
CA GLN A 22 33.81 -30.21 6.17
C GLN A 22 34.86 -29.10 6.38
N THR A 23 34.87 -28.10 5.50
CA THR A 23 35.76 -26.94 5.63
C THR A 23 35.36 -26.09 6.83
N LEU A 24 34.06 -25.88 7.05
CA LEU A 24 33.53 -25.17 8.21
C LEU A 24 33.94 -25.87 9.52
N LEU A 25 33.77 -27.19 9.63
CA LEU A 25 34.19 -27.96 10.81
C LEU A 25 35.68 -27.78 11.11
N LYS A 26 36.54 -27.93 10.10
CA LYS A 26 38.00 -27.70 10.25
C LYS A 26 38.32 -26.29 10.73
N VAL A 27 37.60 -25.28 10.25
CA VAL A 27 37.79 -23.90 10.71
C VAL A 27 37.33 -23.74 12.16
N LEU A 28 36.19 -24.32 12.54
CA LEU A 28 35.64 -24.25 13.89
C LEU A 28 36.51 -24.95 14.93
N ASP A 29 37.08 -26.11 14.58
CA ASP A 29 37.98 -26.87 15.46
C ASP A 29 39.29 -26.11 15.74
N ASN A 30 39.73 -25.29 14.79
CA ASN A 30 40.95 -24.47 14.92
C ASN A 30 40.73 -23.11 15.60
N LEU A 31 39.50 -22.80 16.05
CA LEU A 31 39.22 -21.56 16.78
C LEU A 31 39.51 -21.71 18.28
N ILE A 32 40.12 -20.67 18.84
CA ILE A 32 40.23 -20.49 20.30
C ILE A 32 38.82 -20.39 20.89
N GLU A 33 38.59 -21.01 22.05
CA GLU A 33 37.30 -21.01 22.77
C GLU A 33 36.69 -19.61 22.93
N LEU A 34 37.52 -18.59 23.13
CA LEU A 34 37.08 -17.19 23.21
C LEU A 34 36.36 -16.71 21.93
N ARG A 35 36.83 -17.13 20.74
CA ARG A 35 36.19 -16.80 19.46
C ARG A 35 34.92 -17.62 19.23
N LYS A 36 34.86 -18.86 19.74
CA LYS A 36 33.62 -19.65 19.70
C LYS A 36 32.53 -18.97 20.53
N ALA A 37 32.88 -18.46 21.71
CA ALA A 37 31.98 -17.67 22.55
C ALA A 37 31.55 -16.36 21.86
N GLU A 38 32.46 -15.63 21.21
CA GLU A 38 32.13 -14.42 20.45
C GLU A 38 31.10 -14.71 19.34
N TYR A 39 31.31 -15.77 18.57
CA TYR A 39 30.41 -16.15 17.48
C TYR A 39 29.05 -16.65 17.98
N GLY A 40 29.01 -17.40 19.08
CA GLY A 40 27.77 -17.79 19.73
C GLY A 40 26.98 -16.59 20.27
N GLY A 41 27.67 -15.62 20.87
CA GLY A 41 27.06 -14.37 21.33
C GLY A 41 26.48 -13.55 20.17
N ALA A 42 27.22 -13.43 19.06
CA ALA A 42 26.75 -12.72 17.87
C ALA A 42 25.53 -13.38 17.22
N ALA A 43 25.48 -14.71 17.17
CA ALA A 43 24.32 -15.47 16.69
C ALA A 43 23.09 -15.25 17.60
N GLY A 44 23.28 -15.28 18.93
CA GLY A 44 22.22 -14.98 19.89
C GLY A 44 21.66 -13.56 19.73
N VAL A 45 22.54 -12.57 19.53
CA VAL A 45 22.14 -11.17 19.30
C VAL A 45 21.41 -11.00 17.96
N LEU A 46 21.81 -11.71 16.90
CA LEU A 46 21.05 -11.73 15.64
C LEU A 46 19.71 -12.45 15.74
N ALA A 47 19.62 -13.49 16.57
CA ALA A 47 18.36 -14.20 16.81
C ALA A 47 17.31 -13.31 17.52
N LEU A 48 17.73 -12.19 18.13
CA LEU A 48 16.82 -11.17 18.64
C LEU A 48 16.26 -10.28 17.54
N LEU A 49 16.85 -10.20 16.34
CA LEU A 49 16.39 -9.30 15.28
C LEU A 49 14.89 -9.47 14.94
N PRO A 50 14.35 -10.70 14.79
CA PRO A 50 12.92 -10.89 14.64
C PRO A 50 12.11 -10.40 15.85
N THR A 51 12.59 -10.65 17.08
CA THR A 51 11.93 -10.14 18.31
C THR A 51 11.99 -8.62 18.43
N ILE A 52 13.05 -7.97 17.96
CA ILE A 52 13.16 -6.52 17.96
C ILE A 52 12.20 -5.93 16.92
N GLY A 53 12.03 -6.59 15.77
CA GLY A 53 10.97 -6.23 14.82
C GLY A 53 9.57 -6.24 15.47
N ALA A 54 9.30 -7.22 16.33
CA ALA A 54 8.06 -7.28 17.11
C ALA A 54 8.01 -6.20 18.24
N LEU A 55 9.13 -5.93 18.93
CA LEU A 55 9.23 -4.99 20.06
C LEU A 55 9.23 -3.52 19.65
N LEU A 56 9.81 -3.18 18.50
CA LEU A 56 9.63 -1.86 17.89
C LEU A 56 8.15 -1.57 17.66
N GLY A 57 7.29 -2.58 17.78
CA GLY A 57 5.86 -2.47 17.81
C GLY A 57 5.29 -2.60 16.43
N ALA A 58 4.00 -2.88 16.39
CA ALA A 58 3.21 -2.80 15.18
C ALA A 58 3.50 -1.49 14.43
N PRO A 59 3.48 -1.49 13.09
CA PRO A 59 3.54 -0.28 12.31
C PRO A 59 2.47 0.64 12.85
N THR A 60 2.90 1.83 13.18
CA THR A 60 2.01 2.88 13.64
C THR A 60 0.96 3.11 12.56
N ASN A 61 -0.24 3.53 12.97
CA ASN A 61 -1.31 3.88 12.03
C ASN A 61 -0.87 4.86 10.94
N GLU A 62 0.24 5.58 11.15
CA GLU A 62 0.93 6.37 10.13
C GLU A 62 1.36 5.52 8.93
N VAL A 63 2.05 4.39 9.11
CA VAL A 63 2.56 3.60 7.98
C VAL A 63 1.40 3.04 7.15
N TRP A 64 0.33 2.61 7.82
CA TRP A 64 -0.90 2.19 7.13
C TRP A 64 -1.54 3.36 6.37
N THR A 65 -1.69 4.52 7.02
CA THR A 65 -2.24 5.71 6.37
C THR A 65 -1.38 6.13 5.18
N LEU A 66 -0.06 6.07 5.33
CA LEU A 66 0.89 6.35 4.26
C LEU A 66 0.71 5.35 3.13
N LEU A 67 0.54 4.06 3.42
CA LEU A 67 0.26 3.05 2.40
C LEU A 67 -1.06 3.31 1.68
N THR A 68 -2.07 3.84 2.37
CA THR A 68 -3.36 4.18 1.76
C THR A 68 -3.26 5.39 0.83
N ILE A 69 -2.53 6.43 1.25
CA ILE A 69 -2.42 7.74 0.58
C ILE A 69 -1.30 7.75 -0.47
N LEU A 70 -0.13 7.22 -0.11
CA LEU A 70 1.13 7.12 -0.87
C LEU A 70 1.66 5.67 -0.83
N PRO A 71 1.05 4.75 -1.59
CA PRO A 71 1.34 3.31 -1.51
C PRO A 71 2.82 2.95 -1.57
N PHE A 72 3.57 3.58 -2.47
CA PHE A 72 5.01 3.38 -2.56
C PHE A 72 5.78 3.78 -1.28
N GLY A 73 5.38 4.89 -0.64
CA GLY A 73 5.99 5.36 0.62
C GLY A 73 5.65 4.48 1.81
N GLY A 74 4.40 4.03 1.88
CA GLY A 74 3.99 3.03 2.86
C GLY A 74 4.76 1.73 2.70
N ALA A 75 4.95 1.26 1.46
CA ALA A 75 5.70 0.04 1.17
C ALA A 75 7.17 0.15 1.60
N LEU A 76 7.82 1.28 1.29
CA LEU A 76 9.20 1.53 1.69
C LEU A 76 9.34 1.64 3.23
N ALA A 77 8.41 2.33 3.89
CA ALA A 77 8.37 2.43 5.34
C ALA A 77 8.14 1.08 6.03
N MET A 78 7.30 0.22 5.45
CA MET A 78 7.09 -1.16 5.92
C MET A 78 8.34 -2.02 5.75
N ALA A 79 9.01 -1.92 4.59
CA ALA A 79 10.26 -2.61 4.35
C ALA A 79 11.32 -2.24 5.40
N LEU A 80 11.52 -0.94 5.64
CA LEU A 80 12.41 -0.43 6.69
C LEU A 80 12.04 -0.92 8.10
N SER A 81 10.75 -1.19 8.33
CA SER A 81 10.20 -1.62 9.62
C SER A 81 10.17 -3.14 9.83
N PHE A 82 10.84 -3.94 8.99
CA PHE A 82 10.89 -5.41 9.09
C PHE A 82 9.53 -6.11 9.03
N GLY A 83 8.55 -5.51 8.36
CA GLY A 83 7.27 -6.18 8.17
C GLY A 83 6.52 -6.50 9.47
N GLY A 84 6.67 -5.70 10.51
CA GLY A 84 5.62 -5.68 11.54
C GLY A 84 4.33 -5.22 10.86
N ALA A 85 3.21 -5.90 11.05
CA ALA A 85 1.87 -5.41 10.69
C ALA A 85 0.86 -5.80 11.77
N ILE A 86 0.38 -4.82 12.54
CA ILE A 86 -0.90 -4.93 13.24
C ILE A 86 -1.73 -3.77 12.73
N MET A 87 -2.45 -3.98 11.62
CA MET A 87 -3.52 -3.06 11.28
C MET A 87 -4.58 -3.10 12.39
N PRO A 88 -5.36 -2.02 12.56
CA PRO A 88 -6.52 -2.04 13.43
C PRO A 88 -7.43 -3.21 13.07
N ILE A 89 -7.58 -4.15 14.02
CA ILE A 89 -8.38 -5.37 13.84
C ILE A 89 -9.87 -5.01 13.75
N ARG A 90 -10.24 -3.94 14.44
CA ARG A 90 -11.60 -3.44 14.61
C ARG A 90 -11.74 -2.08 13.94
N VAL A 91 -12.92 -1.81 13.37
CA VAL A 91 -13.25 -0.50 12.79
C VAL A 91 -13.18 0.59 13.86
N GLU A 92 -13.52 0.28 15.10
CA GLU A 92 -13.47 1.22 16.21
C GLU A 92 -12.03 1.66 16.50
N ASP A 93 -11.06 0.75 16.45
CA ASP A 93 -9.64 1.09 16.63
C ASP A 93 -9.18 2.01 15.50
N TYR A 94 -9.62 1.72 14.27
CA TYR A 94 -9.38 2.55 13.10
C TYR A 94 -9.94 3.97 13.26
N GLU A 95 -11.22 4.09 13.60
CA GLU A 95 -11.86 5.38 13.83
C GLU A 95 -11.24 6.14 15.01
N ASN A 96 -10.97 5.45 16.12
CA ASN A 96 -10.40 6.06 17.33
C ASN A 96 -9.02 6.62 17.07
N VAL A 97 -8.21 5.93 16.28
CA VAL A 97 -6.88 6.41 15.88
C VAL A 97 -6.98 7.69 15.07
N MET A 98 -7.89 7.71 14.09
CA MET A 98 -8.07 8.85 13.22
C MET A 98 -8.67 10.04 13.98
N LYS A 99 -9.60 9.78 14.91
CA LYS A 99 -10.18 10.81 15.81
C LYS A 99 -9.17 11.33 16.83
N LYS A 100 -8.44 10.45 17.54
CA LYS A 100 -7.58 10.78 18.69
C LYS A 100 -6.41 11.69 18.32
N ARG A 101 -5.87 11.55 17.12
CA ARG A 101 -4.63 12.25 16.78
C ARG A 101 -4.83 13.69 16.31
N ASN A 102 -6.08 14.19 16.20
CA ASN A 102 -6.40 15.48 15.55
C ASN A 102 -5.67 15.65 14.20
N ILE A 103 -5.21 14.55 13.60
CA ILE A 103 -4.59 14.61 12.30
C ILE A 103 -5.80 14.73 11.40
N ALA A 104 -5.92 15.88 10.74
CA ALA A 104 -6.93 16.15 9.73
C ALA A 104 -6.72 15.25 8.49
N ILE A 105 -6.43 13.95 8.66
CA ILE A 105 -6.40 12.95 7.59
C ILE A 105 -7.85 12.75 7.17
N GLY A 106 -8.39 13.73 6.46
CA GLY A 106 -9.74 13.67 5.96
C GLY A 106 -10.82 13.83 7.02
N SER A 107 -11.94 14.38 6.59
CA SER A 107 -13.18 14.15 7.27
C SER A 107 -13.50 12.66 7.13
N ILE A 108 -13.56 11.92 8.23
CA ILE A 108 -14.20 10.61 8.22
C ILE A 108 -15.70 10.85 8.26
N VAL A 109 -16.42 10.33 7.29
CA VAL A 109 -17.88 10.27 7.31
C VAL A 109 -18.23 8.82 7.64
N SER A 110 -18.49 8.55 8.92
CA SER A 110 -18.94 7.23 9.35
C SER A 110 -20.47 7.17 9.27
N PHE A 111 -20.97 6.32 8.39
CA PHE A 111 -22.41 6.09 8.22
C PHE A 111 -22.97 5.13 9.26
N ARG A 112 -22.10 4.50 10.06
CA ARG A 112 -22.52 3.59 11.11
C ARG A 112 -23.47 4.29 12.08
N SER A 113 -24.64 3.70 12.25
CA SER A 113 -25.59 4.13 13.26
C SER A 113 -25.11 3.62 14.60
N SER A 114 -25.08 4.50 15.61
CA SER A 114 -25.01 4.05 16.98
C SER A 114 -26.27 3.21 17.21
N PHE A 115 -26.09 1.94 17.62
CA PHE A 115 -27.18 0.99 17.90
C PHE A 115 -28.31 1.69 18.68
N GLY A 116 -29.44 1.95 18.02
CA GLY A 116 -30.63 2.54 18.66
C GLY A 116 -31.26 3.75 17.97
N GLU A 117 -30.60 4.40 17.00
CA GLU A 117 -31.22 5.51 16.24
C GLU A 117 -31.97 5.01 14.99
N SER A 118 -33.25 5.38 14.87
CA SER A 118 -34.11 5.08 13.73
C SER A 118 -33.66 5.86 12.49
N ASN A 119 -33.27 5.16 11.43
CA ASN A 119 -32.12 5.51 10.57
C ASN A 119 -32.41 6.06 9.16
N GLY A 120 -33.66 6.41 8.82
CA GLY A 120 -33.98 6.84 7.45
C GLY A 120 -33.46 8.23 7.09
N SER A 121 -33.73 9.24 7.94
CA SER A 121 -33.26 10.62 7.73
C SER A 121 -31.74 10.74 7.90
N SER A 122 -31.18 10.04 8.89
CA SER A 122 -29.75 10.06 9.22
C SER A 122 -28.85 9.69 8.04
N PHE A 123 -29.25 8.74 7.18
CA PHE A 123 -28.42 8.35 6.05
C PHE A 123 -28.38 9.41 4.94
N ARG A 124 -29.53 10.01 4.60
CA ARG A 124 -29.60 11.09 3.61
C ARG A 124 -28.82 12.32 4.07
N ASP A 125 -28.98 12.72 5.33
CA ASP A 125 -28.24 13.85 5.90
C ASP A 125 -26.72 13.63 5.81
N LYS A 126 -26.26 12.38 5.97
CA LYS A 126 -24.84 12.04 5.82
C LYS A 126 -24.38 11.99 4.35
N LEU A 127 -25.26 11.66 3.39
CA LEU A 127 -24.95 11.78 1.97
C LEU A 127 -24.84 13.24 1.55
N ASP A 128 -25.74 14.11 2.03
CA ASP A 128 -25.68 15.55 1.77
C ASP A 128 -24.42 16.15 2.39
N LEU A 129 -24.02 15.70 3.58
CA LEU A 129 -22.74 16.07 4.19
C LEU A 129 -21.54 15.60 3.36
N LEU A 130 -21.61 14.41 2.76
CA LEU A 130 -20.56 13.89 1.88
C LEU A 130 -20.46 14.75 0.61
N ASP A 131 -21.58 15.01 -0.03
CA ASP A 131 -21.71 15.87 -1.22
C ASP A 131 -21.09 17.25 -0.96
N GLN A 132 -21.54 17.92 0.11
CA GLN A 132 -21.02 19.21 0.54
C GLN A 132 -19.50 19.17 0.77
N ARG A 133 -18.99 18.16 1.50
CA ARG A 133 -17.55 18.08 1.80
C ARG A 133 -16.69 17.80 0.57
N VAL A 134 -17.18 17.00 -0.38
CA VAL A 134 -16.45 16.74 -1.63
C VAL A 134 -16.44 18.01 -2.48
N SER A 135 -17.60 18.66 -2.65
CA SER A 135 -17.74 19.92 -3.38
C SER A 135 -16.87 21.03 -2.79
N ASP A 136 -16.94 21.26 -1.48
CA ASP A 136 -16.13 22.26 -0.77
C ASP A 136 -14.63 22.05 -1.02
N ARG A 137 -14.18 20.79 -1.05
CA ARG A 137 -12.76 20.48 -1.25
C ARG A 137 -12.31 20.66 -2.69
N ILE A 138 -13.15 20.32 -3.66
CA ILE A 138 -12.84 20.55 -5.07
C ILE A 138 -12.83 22.06 -5.36
N ALA A 139 -13.77 22.82 -4.77
CA ALA A 139 -13.91 24.26 -4.98
C ALA A 139 -12.79 25.10 -4.34
N ARG A 140 -12.10 24.60 -3.30
CA ARG A 140 -10.95 25.31 -2.71
C ARG A 140 -9.87 25.52 -3.78
N SER A 141 -9.54 26.78 -4.09
CA SER A 141 -8.52 27.09 -5.11
C SER A 141 -7.08 26.74 -4.70
N LYS A 142 -6.84 26.49 -3.40
CA LYS A 142 -5.50 26.16 -2.91
C LYS A 142 -5.14 24.73 -3.31
N ARG A 143 -3.98 24.57 -3.93
CA ARG A 143 -3.48 23.27 -4.37
C ARG A 143 -3.30 22.34 -3.17
N MET A 144 -4.14 21.32 -3.01
CA MET A 144 -4.07 20.34 -1.91
C MET A 144 -2.93 19.31 -2.07
N ARG A 145 -1.87 19.67 -2.80
CA ARG A 145 -0.78 18.74 -3.07
C ARG A 145 0.39 19.02 -2.16
N PRO A 146 0.88 18.01 -1.42
CA PRO A 146 2.13 18.14 -0.71
C PRO A 146 3.23 18.57 -1.68
N GLY A 147 4.08 19.50 -1.25
CA GLY A 147 5.18 20.00 -2.09
C GLY A 147 6.05 18.84 -2.60
N LYS A 148 6.28 18.79 -3.91
CA LYS A 148 7.08 17.71 -4.55
C LYS A 148 8.45 17.54 -3.88
N TRP A 149 9.09 18.65 -3.52
CA TRP A 149 10.40 18.65 -2.88
C TRP A 149 10.39 17.98 -1.50
N PHE A 150 9.34 18.22 -0.71
CA PHE A 150 9.15 17.62 0.60
C PHE A 150 9.06 16.09 0.50
N LEU A 151 8.20 15.60 -0.40
CA LEU A 151 8.01 14.17 -0.59
C LEU A 151 9.26 13.50 -1.15
N SER A 152 9.88 14.12 -2.16
CA SER A 152 11.13 13.63 -2.75
C SER A 152 12.24 13.50 -1.70
N THR A 153 12.35 14.47 -0.78
CA THR A 153 13.32 14.41 0.33
C THR A 153 13.02 13.26 1.29
N GLY A 154 11.74 13.05 1.65
CA GLY A 154 11.33 11.93 2.51
C GLY A 154 11.61 10.56 1.87
N PHE A 155 11.29 10.41 0.57
CA PHE A 155 11.59 9.20 -0.19
C PHE A 155 13.09 8.94 -0.31
N LEU A 156 13.88 9.97 -0.62
CA LEU A 156 15.33 9.87 -0.72
C LEU A 156 15.94 9.44 0.61
N ALA A 157 15.50 10.04 1.72
CA ALA A 157 15.96 9.67 3.06
C ALA A 157 15.63 8.22 3.40
N MET A 158 14.39 7.77 3.15
CA MET A 158 14.01 6.37 3.35
C MET A 158 14.78 5.41 2.42
N ALA A 159 15.02 5.79 1.17
CA ALA A 159 15.81 4.98 0.23
C ALA A 159 17.27 4.86 0.68
N LEU A 160 17.89 5.92 1.18
CA LEU A 160 19.25 5.90 1.73
C LEU A 160 19.34 5.02 2.97
N LEU A 161 18.36 5.09 3.88
CA LEU A 161 18.27 4.20 5.05
C LEU A 161 18.10 2.74 4.64
N PHE A 162 17.31 2.48 3.59
CA PHE A 162 17.09 1.14 3.06
C PHE A 162 18.38 0.58 2.44
N VAL A 163 19.03 1.34 1.56
CA VAL A 163 20.32 0.93 0.97
C VAL A 163 21.38 0.72 2.04
N GLY A 164 21.43 1.59 3.05
CA GLY A 164 22.32 1.45 4.19
C GLY A 164 22.07 0.16 4.99
N SER A 165 20.81 -0.21 5.22
CA SER A 165 20.46 -1.45 5.90
C SER A 165 20.81 -2.68 5.06
N GLN A 166 20.52 -2.67 3.75
CA GLN A 166 20.90 -3.77 2.85
C GLN A 166 22.43 -3.94 2.79
N ALA A 167 23.19 -2.86 2.66
CA ALA A 167 24.65 -2.91 2.66
C ALA A 167 25.21 -3.53 3.95
N ALA A 168 24.61 -3.20 5.10
CA ALA A 168 25.01 -3.79 6.37
C ALA A 168 24.70 -5.31 6.43
N MET A 169 23.56 -5.74 5.89
CA MET A 169 23.22 -7.17 5.78
C MET A 169 24.20 -7.92 4.88
N VAL A 170 24.58 -7.33 3.73
CA VAL A 170 25.58 -7.93 2.83
C VAL A 170 26.89 -8.21 3.59
N VAL A 171 27.35 -7.27 4.42
CA VAL A 171 28.57 -7.45 5.21
C VAL A 171 28.44 -8.64 6.17
N VAL A 172 27.30 -8.75 6.88
CA VAL A 172 27.00 -9.88 7.79
C VAL A 172 26.99 -11.21 7.05
N GLU A 173 26.31 -11.26 5.90
CA GLU A 173 26.18 -12.47 5.08
C GLU A 173 27.51 -12.97 4.56
N GLN A 174 28.43 -12.09 4.14
CA GLN A 174 29.70 -12.55 3.59
C GLN A 174 30.53 -13.32 4.60
N GLY A 175 30.48 -12.95 5.89
CA GLY A 175 31.23 -13.67 6.91
C GLY A 175 30.45 -14.77 7.64
N GLY A 176 29.12 -14.65 7.81
CA GLY A 176 28.30 -15.60 8.58
C GLY A 176 27.83 -16.82 7.80
N VAL A 177 28.20 -18.02 8.24
CA VAL A 177 27.89 -19.29 7.53
C VAL A 177 26.82 -20.08 8.28
N ILE A 178 25.76 -20.49 7.58
CA ILE A 178 24.73 -21.40 8.10
C ILE A 178 25.17 -22.85 7.84
N PRO A 179 25.42 -23.69 8.85
CA PRO A 179 26.00 -25.03 8.66
C PRO A 179 25.16 -25.93 7.74
N TRP A 180 23.85 -25.91 7.91
CA TRP A 180 22.91 -26.73 7.11
C TRP A 180 22.56 -26.10 5.76
N TRP A 181 22.95 -24.84 5.52
CA TRP A 181 22.73 -24.11 4.26
C TRP A 181 24.00 -23.40 3.80
N CYS A 182 25.12 -24.12 3.88
CA CYS A 182 26.48 -23.56 3.80
C CYS A 182 26.77 -22.83 2.47
N GLY A 183 26.19 -23.28 1.35
CA GLY A 183 26.36 -22.65 0.04
C GLY A 183 25.63 -21.32 -0.15
N SER A 184 24.69 -20.96 0.74
CA SER A 184 23.87 -19.76 0.58
C SER A 184 24.66 -18.49 0.92
N ARG A 185 24.66 -17.53 -0.02
CA ARG A 185 25.27 -16.19 0.16
C ARG A 185 24.26 -15.09 0.46
N TRP A 186 22.97 -15.39 0.33
CA TRP A 186 21.88 -14.42 0.36
C TRP A 186 20.85 -14.76 1.45
N TRP A 187 21.27 -15.49 2.48
CA TRP A 187 20.36 -16.05 3.47
C TRP A 187 19.67 -14.96 4.31
N MET A 188 20.36 -13.85 4.60
CA MET A 188 19.82 -12.76 5.41
C MET A 188 18.87 -11.89 4.58
N HIS A 189 19.25 -11.59 3.33
CA HIS A 189 18.38 -10.92 2.36
C HIS A 189 17.15 -11.77 2.07
N LEU A 190 17.30 -13.08 1.86
CA LEU A 190 16.18 -13.97 1.61
C LEU A 190 15.21 -13.97 2.80
N TRP A 191 15.71 -14.04 4.03
CA TRP A 191 14.86 -13.88 5.22
C TRP A 191 14.19 -12.50 5.28
N TYR A 192 14.94 -11.42 5.04
CA TYR A 192 14.42 -10.05 5.07
C TYR A 192 13.34 -9.83 4.00
N PHE A 193 13.58 -10.27 2.77
CA PHE A 193 12.62 -10.23 1.68
C PHE A 193 11.44 -11.15 1.94
N MET A 194 11.62 -12.30 2.60
CA MET A 194 10.48 -13.12 3.03
C MET A 194 9.58 -12.34 3.98
N GLY A 195 10.14 -11.69 5.01
CA GLY A 195 9.37 -10.85 5.93
C GLY A 195 8.73 -9.63 5.26
N MET A 196 9.45 -8.96 4.36
CA MET A 196 8.93 -7.83 3.59
C MET A 196 7.81 -8.26 2.63
N ILE A 197 8.02 -9.34 1.87
CA ILE A 197 7.00 -9.87 0.97
C ILE A 197 5.79 -10.24 1.81
N SER A 198 5.94 -10.99 2.91
CA SER A 198 4.87 -11.36 3.86
C SER A 198 4.05 -10.17 4.39
N THR A 199 4.52 -8.94 4.24
CA THR A 199 3.72 -7.75 4.58
C THR A 199 3.23 -6.92 3.40
N LEU A 200 3.96 -6.90 2.28
CA LEU A 200 3.67 -6.00 1.17
C LEU A 200 2.59 -6.48 0.22
N VAL A 201 2.40 -7.79 0.04
CA VAL A 201 1.50 -8.23 -1.03
C VAL A 201 0.05 -7.95 -0.63
N GLN A 202 -0.52 -6.89 -1.21
CA GLN A 202 -1.94 -6.60 -1.21
C GLN A 202 -2.51 -7.13 -2.51
N PRO A 203 -3.39 -8.14 -2.52
CA PRO A 203 -3.99 -8.59 -3.76
C PRO A 203 -5.07 -7.60 -4.18
N SER A 204 -4.83 -6.95 -5.31
CA SER A 204 -5.90 -6.55 -6.20
C SER A 204 -6.22 -7.74 -7.09
N GLU A 205 -7.45 -8.25 -7.01
CA GLU A 205 -8.06 -9.29 -7.86
C GLU A 205 -7.22 -9.75 -9.07
N THR A 206 -6.44 -10.81 -8.92
CA THR A 206 -5.88 -11.55 -10.07
C THR A 206 -5.74 -13.02 -9.73
N ARG A 207 -6.23 -13.85 -10.64
CA ARG A 207 -6.20 -15.31 -10.57
C ARG A 207 -4.85 -15.86 -11.08
N ILE A 208 -4.36 -16.90 -10.38
CA ILE A 208 -3.60 -18.08 -10.87
C ILE A 208 -2.07 -17.96 -11.09
N VAL A 209 -1.36 -18.75 -10.25
CA VAL A 209 -0.20 -19.66 -10.46
C VAL A 209 1.14 -19.10 -10.94
N LEU A 210 2.14 -19.09 -10.04
CA LEU A 210 3.46 -19.71 -10.22
C LEU A 210 4.29 -19.76 -8.90
N ILE A 211 4.95 -20.92 -8.66
CA ILE A 211 6.06 -21.25 -7.73
C ILE A 211 5.69 -21.63 -6.28
N VAL A 212 5.44 -22.90 -6.02
CA VAL A 212 5.01 -23.55 -4.75
C VAL A 212 5.81 -23.19 -3.46
N LEU A 213 7.09 -22.75 -3.53
CA LEU A 213 7.83 -22.28 -2.34
C LEU A 213 7.81 -20.75 -2.18
N LEU A 214 7.79 -20.00 -3.29
CA LEU A 214 7.51 -18.58 -3.30
C LEU A 214 6.03 -18.33 -2.96
N GLN A 215 5.15 -19.29 -3.30
CA GLN A 215 3.71 -19.25 -3.11
C GLN A 215 3.30 -19.43 -1.68
N LEU A 216 4.06 -20.12 -0.82
CA LEU A 216 3.78 -20.02 0.61
C LEU A 216 3.99 -18.55 0.98
N VAL A 217 5.20 -18.02 0.92
CA VAL A 217 5.54 -16.65 1.38
C VAL A 217 4.77 -15.52 0.68
N THR A 218 4.38 -15.68 -0.59
CA THR A 218 3.56 -14.69 -1.32
C THR A 218 2.06 -14.88 -1.10
N LEU A 219 1.52 -16.10 -0.96
CA LEU A 219 0.12 -16.26 -0.51
C LEU A 219 -0.06 -15.78 0.93
N THR A 220 0.98 -15.90 1.76
CA THR A 220 0.96 -15.48 3.17
C THR A 220 0.95 -13.96 3.27
N ALA A 221 1.75 -13.32 2.44
CA ALA A 221 1.72 -11.88 2.22
C ALA A 221 0.36 -11.33 1.81
N ILE A 222 -0.19 -11.94 0.76
CA ILE A 222 -1.52 -11.66 0.19
C ILE A 222 -2.57 -11.74 1.29
N SER A 223 -2.49 -12.76 2.15
CA SER A 223 -3.45 -12.98 3.23
C SER A 223 -3.29 -12.01 4.40
N GLU A 224 -2.08 -11.56 4.75
CA GLU A 224 -1.91 -10.63 5.87
C GLU A 224 -2.56 -9.27 5.57
N ASN A 225 -2.44 -8.76 4.35
CA ASN A 225 -2.96 -7.44 4.02
C ASN A 225 -4.49 -7.44 3.76
N ILE A 226 -5.05 -8.45 3.06
CA ILE A 226 -6.53 -8.54 2.88
C ILE A 226 -7.22 -8.63 4.23
N VAL A 227 -6.72 -9.51 5.09
CA VAL A 227 -7.49 -9.96 6.24
C VAL A 227 -7.36 -9.02 7.43
N GLN A 228 -6.28 -8.24 7.45
CA GLN A 228 -6.10 -7.27 8.49
C GLN A 228 -6.99 -6.04 8.31
N LEU A 229 -7.43 -5.73 7.08
CA LEU A 229 -8.41 -4.66 6.86
C LEU A 229 -9.79 -5.07 7.41
N PRO A 230 -10.44 -4.22 8.21
CA PRO A 230 -11.79 -4.50 8.73
C PRO A 230 -12.89 -4.26 7.67
N PHE A 231 -12.52 -4.21 6.39
CA PHE A 231 -13.39 -3.84 5.29
C PHE A 231 -13.49 -4.99 4.28
N LEU A 232 -14.72 -5.36 3.93
CA LEU A 232 -15.01 -6.42 2.98
C LEU A 232 -14.78 -5.97 1.53
N LYS A 233 -15.10 -4.71 1.23
CA LYS A 233 -14.91 -4.10 -0.08
C LYS A 233 -14.48 -2.65 0.08
N GLN A 234 -13.56 -2.19 -0.77
CA GLN A 234 -13.11 -0.80 -0.81
C GLN A 234 -13.16 -0.28 -2.25
N HIS A 235 -13.79 0.88 -2.43
CA HIS A 235 -13.79 1.62 -3.68
C HIS A 235 -12.96 2.89 -3.49
N LYS A 236 -11.91 3.06 -4.31
CA LYS A 236 -11.09 4.27 -4.35
C LYS A 236 -11.55 5.11 -5.54
N LEU A 237 -12.06 6.31 -5.24
CA LEU A 237 -12.54 7.27 -6.22
C LEU A 237 -11.61 8.49 -6.21
N TYR A 238 -11.07 8.86 -7.37
CA TYR A 238 -10.34 10.12 -7.51
C TYR A 238 -11.26 11.12 -8.16
N VAL A 239 -11.62 12.17 -7.41
CA VAL A 239 -12.62 13.16 -7.81
C VAL A 239 -11.91 14.47 -8.12
N SER A 240 -12.16 15.05 -9.29
CA SER A 240 -11.58 16.33 -9.72
C SER A 240 -12.59 17.14 -10.52
N GLY A 241 -12.59 18.46 -10.35
CA GLY A 241 -13.43 19.36 -11.14
C GLY A 241 -12.95 19.42 -12.60
N VAL A 242 -13.89 19.49 -13.54
CA VAL A 242 -13.61 19.69 -14.97
C VAL A 242 -13.67 21.19 -15.28
N PRO A 243 -12.57 21.83 -15.72
CA PRO A 243 -12.51 23.28 -15.89
C PRO A 243 -13.01 23.76 -17.26
N TYR A 244 -13.61 22.88 -18.05
CA TYR A 244 -14.08 23.18 -19.40
C TYR A 244 -15.50 22.66 -19.56
N GLU A 245 -16.29 23.32 -20.40
CA GLU A 245 -17.59 22.79 -20.79
C GLU A 245 -17.38 21.57 -21.69
N ILE A 246 -18.04 20.47 -21.35
CA ILE A 246 -17.95 19.22 -22.07
C ILE A 246 -19.33 18.80 -22.53
N ALA A 247 -19.45 18.47 -23.81
CA ALA A 247 -20.59 17.73 -24.33
C ALA A 247 -20.20 16.26 -24.47
N LEU A 248 -21.02 15.38 -23.89
CA LEU A 248 -20.86 13.94 -24.00
C LEU A 248 -21.83 13.42 -25.06
N SER A 249 -21.29 12.67 -26.02
CA SER A 249 -22.07 12.00 -27.06
C SER A 249 -21.87 10.49 -26.99
N GLY A 250 -22.98 9.73 -26.92
CA GLY A 250 -22.95 8.27 -26.80
C GLY A 250 -22.52 7.75 -25.42
N GLY A 251 -22.07 6.51 -25.38
CA GLY A 251 -21.73 5.78 -24.15
C GLY A 251 -22.95 5.34 -23.34
N GLN A 252 -22.72 4.49 -22.34
CA GLN A 252 -23.76 4.03 -21.43
C GLN A 252 -23.58 4.73 -20.08
N SER A 253 -24.61 5.45 -19.64
CA SER A 253 -24.62 6.05 -18.31
C SER A 253 -24.76 4.96 -17.24
N VAL A 254 -23.88 5.01 -16.24
CA VAL A 254 -23.93 4.17 -15.03
C VAL A 254 -25.24 4.41 -14.26
N LEU A 255 -25.82 5.60 -14.37
CA LEU A 255 -26.99 6.01 -13.60
C LEU A 255 -28.29 5.43 -14.18
N ASN A 256 -28.45 5.50 -15.51
CA ASN A 256 -29.72 5.24 -16.19
C ASN A 256 -29.67 4.09 -17.21
N GLY A 257 -28.49 3.50 -17.46
CA GLY A 257 -28.25 2.70 -18.67
C GLY A 257 -28.42 1.19 -18.54
N LEU A 258 -28.54 0.63 -17.33
CA LEU A 258 -28.62 -0.82 -17.14
C LEU A 258 -30.08 -1.24 -16.97
N GLN A 259 -30.70 -1.77 -18.03
CA GLN A 259 -32.12 -2.18 -18.09
C GLN A 259 -32.55 -3.21 -17.02
N ARG A 260 -31.62 -3.71 -16.21
CA ARG A 260 -31.84 -4.85 -15.31
C ARG A 260 -32.09 -4.45 -13.85
N ALA A 261 -31.68 -3.26 -13.41
CA ALA A 261 -31.80 -2.90 -12.00
C ALA A 261 -33.07 -2.09 -11.72
N GLN A 262 -33.63 -2.28 -10.52
CA GLN A 262 -34.85 -1.60 -10.09
C GLN A 262 -34.55 -0.26 -9.42
N SER A 263 -33.30 -0.04 -9.01
CA SER A 263 -32.85 1.18 -8.33
C SER A 263 -31.51 1.68 -8.88
N GLU A 264 -31.28 2.99 -8.82
CA GLU A 264 -30.01 3.60 -9.26
C GLU A 264 -28.77 3.03 -8.52
N PRO A 265 -28.79 2.78 -7.19
CA PRO A 265 -27.64 2.21 -6.50
C PRO A 265 -27.32 0.79 -6.96
N GLU A 266 -28.36 -0.01 -7.30
CA GLU A 266 -28.16 -1.34 -7.85
C GLU A 266 -27.54 -1.27 -9.26
N ASN A 267 -27.95 -0.29 -10.09
CA ASN A 267 -27.30 0.00 -11.38
C ASN A 267 -25.80 0.31 -11.20
N VAL A 268 -25.45 1.17 -10.24
CA VAL A 268 -24.05 1.49 -9.93
C VAL A 268 -23.29 0.23 -9.52
N GLY A 269 -23.87 -0.62 -8.67
CA GLY A 269 -23.26 -1.90 -8.28
C GLY A 269 -22.97 -2.84 -9.46
N LEU A 270 -23.94 -2.98 -10.36
CA LEU A 270 -23.79 -3.79 -11.58
C LEU A 270 -22.74 -3.18 -12.53
N ALA A 271 -22.76 -1.87 -12.72
CA ALA A 271 -21.80 -1.14 -13.55
C ALA A 271 -20.37 -1.26 -13.02
N LEU A 272 -20.17 -1.16 -11.70
CA LEU A 272 -18.87 -1.32 -11.07
C LEU A 272 -18.28 -2.73 -11.30
N ASN A 273 -19.13 -3.75 -11.38
CA ASN A 273 -18.69 -5.10 -11.71
C ASN A 273 -18.44 -5.29 -13.23
N GLN A 274 -18.95 -4.39 -14.06
CA GLN A 274 -18.89 -4.43 -15.53
C GLN A 274 -18.02 -3.31 -16.12
N LEU A 275 -17.19 -2.64 -15.33
CA LEU A 275 -16.41 -1.46 -15.74
C LEU A 275 -15.62 -1.68 -17.03
N TYR A 276 -15.03 -2.87 -17.19
CA TYR A 276 -14.23 -3.23 -18.36
C TYR A 276 -15.05 -3.38 -19.63
N THR A 277 -16.32 -3.78 -19.54
CA THR A 277 -17.18 -4.06 -20.70
C THR A 277 -18.08 -2.89 -21.09
N MET A 278 -18.21 -1.86 -20.26
CA MET A 278 -19.04 -0.68 -20.59
C MET A 278 -18.53 0.04 -21.84
N PRO A 279 -19.37 0.59 -22.72
CA PRO A 279 -18.91 1.42 -23.83
C PRO A 279 -18.52 2.83 -23.36
N ALA A 280 -17.44 3.38 -23.91
CA ALA A 280 -17.02 4.76 -23.61
C ALA A 280 -17.85 5.79 -24.40
N ALA A 281 -18.20 6.90 -23.76
CA ALA A 281 -18.79 8.09 -24.37
C ALA A 281 -17.71 8.94 -25.04
N LYS A 282 -18.06 9.57 -26.16
CA LYS A 282 -17.17 10.51 -26.84
C LYS A 282 -17.31 11.89 -26.18
N VAL A 283 -16.17 12.43 -25.75
CA VAL A 283 -16.07 13.77 -25.15
C VAL A 283 -15.79 14.78 -26.25
N SER A 284 -16.61 15.82 -26.34
CA SER A 284 -16.34 17.02 -27.13
C SER A 284 -16.21 18.20 -26.18
N VAL A 285 -15.06 18.87 -26.19
CA VAL A 285 -14.82 20.07 -25.38
C VAL A 285 -15.38 21.28 -26.12
N LEU A 286 -16.28 22.02 -25.46
CA LEU A 286 -16.86 23.26 -25.96
C LEU A 286 -16.10 24.43 -25.32
N GLY A 287 -15.40 25.24 -26.13
CA GLY A 287 -14.77 26.48 -25.64
C GLY A 287 -13.26 26.59 -25.81
N SER A 288 -12.73 27.75 -25.37
CA SER A 288 -11.31 28.12 -25.46
C SER A 288 -10.47 27.34 -24.46
N THR A 289 -9.41 26.69 -24.94
CA THR A 289 -8.41 25.92 -24.18
C THR A 289 -7.47 26.80 -23.33
N GLN A 290 -7.90 27.99 -22.89
CA GLN A 290 -7.07 28.82 -22.01
C GLN A 290 -6.70 27.98 -20.80
N PHE A 291 -5.40 27.70 -20.70
CA PHE A 291 -4.76 26.78 -19.75
C PHE A 291 -5.20 27.11 -18.33
N THR A 292 -6.28 26.49 -17.88
CA THR A 292 -6.71 26.57 -16.49
C THR A 292 -5.81 25.61 -15.70
N GLU A 293 -5.05 26.23 -14.80
CA GLU A 293 -4.03 25.60 -13.98
C GLU A 293 -4.59 24.47 -13.10
N SER A 294 -3.70 23.62 -12.59
CA SER A 294 -3.97 22.24 -12.17
C SER A 294 -5.20 22.02 -11.29
N GLN A 295 -6.05 21.09 -11.74
CA GLN A 295 -7.19 20.55 -11.01
C GLN A 295 -6.78 19.96 -9.65
N ASN A 296 -7.47 20.40 -8.61
CA ASN A 296 -7.45 19.71 -7.32
C ASN A 296 -8.13 18.35 -7.48
N ALA A 297 -7.48 17.32 -6.96
CA ALA A 297 -8.01 15.96 -6.93
C ALA A 297 -8.19 15.56 -5.47
N VAL A 298 -9.37 15.07 -5.13
CA VAL A 298 -9.74 14.57 -3.81
C VAL A 298 -9.90 13.06 -3.91
N LEU A 299 -9.21 12.32 -3.05
CA LEU A 299 -9.36 10.87 -2.95
C LEU A 299 -10.54 10.56 -2.04
N VAL A 300 -11.64 10.07 -2.58
CA VAL A 300 -12.75 9.55 -1.79
C VAL A 300 -12.63 8.03 -1.70
N MET A 301 -12.56 7.51 -0.48
CA MET A 301 -12.50 6.09 -0.21
C MET A 301 -13.82 5.64 0.39
N VAL A 302 -14.52 4.71 -0.24
CA VAL A 302 -15.76 4.12 0.28
C VAL A 302 -15.45 2.69 0.72
N SER A 303 -15.57 2.41 2.01
CA SER A 303 -15.24 1.10 2.59
C SER A 303 -16.44 0.47 3.28
N VAL A 304 -16.74 -0.78 2.92
CA VAL A 304 -17.84 -1.56 3.49
C VAL A 304 -17.34 -2.36 4.69
N VAL A 305 -17.92 -2.13 5.85
CA VAL A 305 -17.66 -2.92 7.06
C VAL A 305 -18.29 -4.29 6.88
N GLY A 306 -17.51 -5.35 7.08
CA GLY A 306 -18.03 -6.71 7.04
C GLY A 306 -16.95 -7.70 7.40
N SER A 307 -17.36 -8.79 8.05
CA SER A 307 -16.51 -9.95 8.30
C SER A 307 -17.00 -11.12 7.45
N ASP A 308 -16.24 -11.49 6.43
CA ASP A 308 -16.45 -12.76 5.77
C ASP A 308 -15.93 -13.90 6.68
N SER A 309 -16.64 -15.02 6.76
CA SER A 309 -16.19 -16.17 7.54
C SER A 309 -14.88 -16.72 6.99
N LEU A 310 -14.70 -16.67 5.66
CA LEU A 310 -13.43 -16.99 5.01
C LEU A 310 -12.33 -16.02 5.41
N ALA A 311 -12.63 -14.72 5.55
CA ALA A 311 -11.63 -13.75 6.03
C ALA A 311 -11.14 -14.12 7.44
N SER A 312 -12.02 -14.60 8.33
CA SER A 312 -11.58 -15.05 9.66
C SER A 312 -10.59 -16.23 9.59
N PHE A 313 -10.81 -17.19 8.69
CA PHE A 313 -9.90 -18.32 8.45
C PHE A 313 -8.56 -17.85 7.90
N TRP A 314 -8.58 -17.00 6.85
CA TRP A 314 -7.36 -16.42 6.29
C TRP A 314 -6.58 -15.60 7.33
N ARG A 315 -7.24 -15.08 8.37
CA ARG A 315 -6.61 -14.31 9.47
C ARG A 315 -5.80 -15.20 10.37
N LEU A 316 -6.38 -16.34 10.69
CA LEU A 316 -5.72 -17.35 11.51
C LEU A 316 -4.54 -17.94 10.75
N LEU A 317 -4.73 -18.22 9.46
CA LEU A 317 -3.68 -18.70 8.59
C LEU A 317 -2.54 -17.68 8.52
N SER A 318 -2.84 -16.42 8.20
CA SER A 318 -1.83 -15.36 8.05
C SER A 318 -0.99 -15.18 9.33
N LYS A 319 -1.64 -15.14 10.50
CA LYS A 319 -0.94 -15.15 11.80
C LYS A 319 -0.04 -16.37 12.01
N SER A 320 -0.53 -17.56 11.64
CA SER A 320 0.25 -18.81 11.78
C SER A 320 1.50 -18.78 10.89
N ILE A 321 1.41 -18.18 9.70
CA ILE A 321 2.56 -18.07 8.82
C ILE A 321 3.51 -16.98 9.32
N SER A 322 3.01 -15.84 9.78
CA SER A 322 3.82 -14.84 10.45
C SER A 322 4.68 -15.49 11.53
N ILE A 323 4.06 -16.29 12.41
CA ILE A 323 4.74 -17.09 13.44
C ILE A 323 5.78 -18.05 12.82
N ALA A 324 5.45 -18.75 11.74
CA ALA A 324 6.39 -19.64 11.06
C ALA A 324 7.62 -18.88 10.50
N VAL A 325 7.43 -17.71 9.87
CA VAL A 325 8.52 -16.86 9.36
C VAL A 325 9.40 -16.38 10.52
N PHE A 326 8.80 -16.01 11.66
CA PHE A 326 9.53 -15.64 12.88
C PHE A 326 10.34 -16.81 13.45
N ILE A 327 9.75 -18.01 13.54
CA ILE A 327 10.43 -19.23 14.03
C ILE A 327 11.58 -19.61 13.10
N THR A 328 11.34 -19.65 11.78
CA THR A 328 12.35 -19.98 10.78
C THR A 328 13.48 -18.95 10.79
N GLY A 329 13.16 -17.67 10.87
CA GLY A 329 14.15 -16.59 11.02
C GLY A 329 15.01 -16.77 12.27
N THR A 330 14.36 -16.98 13.41
CA THR A 330 15.06 -17.17 14.69
C THR A 330 15.98 -18.39 14.64
N ALA A 331 15.52 -19.51 14.08
CA ALA A 331 16.32 -20.71 13.89
C ALA A 331 17.51 -20.47 12.94
N MET A 332 17.28 -19.78 11.82
CA MET A 332 18.34 -19.39 10.87
C MET A 332 19.42 -18.56 11.56
N PHE A 333 19.04 -17.48 12.25
CA PHE A 333 19.97 -16.61 12.96
C PHE A 333 20.66 -17.30 14.14
N ALA A 334 19.95 -18.14 14.90
CA ALA A 334 20.57 -18.90 16.00
C ALA A 334 21.57 -19.95 15.48
N SER A 335 21.36 -20.48 14.27
CA SER A 335 22.24 -21.47 13.65
C SER A 335 23.45 -20.87 12.93
N VAL A 336 23.52 -19.54 12.77
CA VAL A 336 24.62 -18.91 12.05
C VAL A 336 25.91 -19.05 12.85
N THR A 337 26.99 -19.41 12.16
CA THR A 337 28.34 -19.54 12.74
C THR A 337 29.27 -18.53 12.10
N LEU A 338 30.42 -18.30 12.74
CA LEU A 338 31.43 -17.36 12.26
C LEU A 338 30.83 -15.96 12.05
N VAL A 339 30.04 -15.44 12.98
CA VAL A 339 29.56 -14.06 12.88
C VAL A 339 30.30 -13.21 13.90
N SER A 340 31.01 -12.18 13.44
CA SER A 340 31.73 -11.28 14.35
C SER A 340 30.76 -10.38 15.10
N LEU A 341 30.89 -10.33 16.42
CA LEU A 341 30.03 -9.51 17.30
C LEU A 341 30.00 -8.02 16.91
N PRO A 342 31.12 -7.32 16.67
CA PRO A 342 31.09 -5.92 16.25
C PRO A 342 30.34 -5.70 14.93
N MET A 343 30.43 -6.64 13.98
CA MET A 343 29.71 -6.54 12.71
C MET A 343 28.21 -6.75 12.90
N THR A 344 27.82 -7.70 13.76
CA THR A 344 26.43 -7.88 14.17
C THR A 344 25.86 -6.63 14.83
N VAL A 345 26.59 -6.04 15.78
CA VAL A 345 26.14 -4.84 16.48
C VAL A 345 26.00 -3.66 15.51
N LEU A 346 26.97 -3.47 14.60
CA LEU A 346 26.88 -2.45 13.56
C LEU A 346 25.65 -2.67 12.66
N ALA A 347 25.47 -3.89 12.17
CA ALA A 347 24.37 -4.22 11.27
C ALA A 347 23.02 -4.03 11.96
N LEU A 348 22.86 -4.52 13.19
CA LEU A 348 21.67 -4.29 14.00
C LEU A 348 21.44 -2.80 14.24
N THR A 349 22.47 -2.04 14.61
CA THR A 349 22.32 -0.60 14.86
C THR A 349 21.81 0.12 13.62
N LEU A 350 22.37 -0.18 12.43
CA LEU A 350 21.93 0.41 11.16
C LEU A 350 20.51 -0.02 10.79
N VAL A 351 20.21 -1.31 10.93
CA VAL A 351 18.89 -1.91 10.69
C VAL A 351 17.82 -1.28 11.59
N LEU A 352 18.09 -1.17 12.89
CA LEU A 352 17.15 -0.61 13.86
C LEU A 352 16.99 0.90 13.68
N SER A 353 18.09 1.61 13.40
CA SER A 353 18.05 3.03 13.06
C SER A 353 17.20 3.24 11.80
N ALA A 354 17.40 2.43 10.77
CA ALA A 354 16.62 2.49 9.54
C ALA A 354 15.12 2.27 9.80
N GLY A 355 14.76 1.32 10.68
CA GLY A 355 13.37 1.11 11.10
C GLY A 355 12.77 2.27 11.90
N VAL A 356 13.49 2.77 12.91
CA VAL A 356 13.02 3.88 13.75
C VAL A 356 12.89 5.18 12.94
N PHE A 357 13.93 5.55 12.18
CA PHE A 357 13.91 6.75 11.35
C PHE A 357 12.95 6.61 10.17
N GLY A 358 12.85 5.43 9.55
CA GLY A 358 11.87 5.16 8.49
C GLY A 358 10.44 5.43 8.96
N ARG A 359 10.09 5.00 10.18
CA ARG A 359 8.79 5.32 10.81
C ARG A 359 8.61 6.79 11.12
N ALA A 360 9.64 7.44 11.66
CA ALA A 360 9.59 8.88 11.94
C ALA A 360 9.36 9.70 10.65
N ILE A 361 10.05 9.35 9.56
CA ILE A 361 9.88 9.98 8.24
C ILE A 361 8.49 9.68 7.69
N ALA A 362 8.01 8.44 7.78
CA ALA A 362 6.65 8.08 7.36
C ALA A 362 5.58 8.87 8.12
N GLY A 363 5.68 8.96 9.45
CA GLY A 363 4.77 9.74 10.28
C GLY A 363 4.82 11.24 9.97
N TRP A 364 6.01 11.78 9.71
CA TRP A 364 6.19 13.15 9.26
C TRP A 364 5.54 13.40 7.89
N MET A 365 5.71 12.48 6.93
CA MET A 365 5.06 12.57 5.61
C MET A 365 3.54 12.52 5.75
N VAL A 366 3.00 11.57 6.50
CA VAL A 366 1.54 11.46 6.72
C VAL A 366 0.99 12.71 7.35
N ARG A 367 1.63 13.24 8.39
CA ARG A 367 1.18 14.47 9.05
C ARG A 367 1.08 15.63 8.06
N ARG A 368 2.07 15.78 7.19
CA ARG A 368 2.10 16.85 6.18
C ARG A 368 1.12 16.65 5.05
N VAL A 369 0.94 15.41 4.59
CA VAL A 369 -0.08 15.11 3.60
C VAL A 369 -1.47 15.30 4.20
N ALA A 370 -1.66 14.99 5.48
CA ALA A 370 -2.91 15.19 6.17
C ALA A 370 -3.28 16.65 6.41
N GLU A 371 -2.31 17.54 6.60
CA GLU A 371 -2.56 18.99 6.68
C GLU A 371 -3.29 19.53 5.43
N GLU A 372 -3.14 18.88 4.28
CA GLU A 372 -3.82 19.23 3.03
C GLU A 372 -5.19 18.54 2.85
N GLU A 373 -5.61 17.69 3.81
CA GLU A 373 -6.86 16.92 3.76
C GLU A 373 -7.19 16.24 2.40
N PRO A 374 -6.27 15.51 1.76
CA PRO A 374 -6.46 15.05 0.39
C PRO A 374 -7.44 13.89 0.26
N MET A 375 -7.87 13.29 1.38
CA MET A 375 -8.68 12.08 1.40
C MET A 375 -9.98 12.30 2.18
N ILE A 376 -11.09 11.77 1.70
CA ILE A 376 -12.34 11.60 2.46
C ILE A 376 -12.56 10.10 2.60
N HIS A 377 -12.70 9.62 3.84
CA HIS A 377 -13.02 8.20 4.07
C HIS A 377 -14.45 8.04 4.52
N VAL A 378 -15.22 7.36 3.70
CA VAL A 378 -16.61 6.96 3.92
C VAL A 378 -16.63 5.52 4.39
N ILE A 379 -17.11 5.29 5.61
CA ILE A 379 -17.27 3.95 6.18
C ILE A 379 -18.76 3.64 6.22
N VAL A 380 -19.18 2.60 5.51
CA VAL A 380 -20.59 2.16 5.37
C VAL A 380 -20.77 0.75 5.89
N SER A 381 -21.98 0.42 6.32
CA SER A 381 -22.28 -0.88 6.94
C SER A 381 -22.71 -1.92 5.92
N THR A 382 -23.31 -1.47 4.80
CA THR A 382 -23.83 -2.36 3.76
C THR A 382 -23.25 -2.03 2.40
N LEU A 383 -23.27 -3.01 1.48
CA LEU A 383 -22.83 -2.81 0.11
C LEU A 383 -23.76 -1.83 -0.65
N GLU A 384 -25.04 -1.82 -0.30
CA GLU A 384 -26.02 -0.90 -0.90
C GLU A 384 -25.73 0.56 -0.54
N GLU A 385 -25.45 0.85 0.73
CA GLU A 385 -24.99 2.18 1.19
C GLU A 385 -23.70 2.61 0.46
N ALA A 386 -22.81 1.66 0.18
CA ALA A 386 -21.59 1.91 -0.59
C ALA A 386 -21.91 2.36 -2.01
N HIS A 387 -22.82 1.64 -2.69
CA HIS A 387 -23.25 2.01 -4.03
C HIS A 387 -24.02 3.33 -4.05
N GLN A 388 -24.82 3.61 -3.02
CA GLN A 388 -25.49 4.92 -2.85
C GLN A 388 -24.48 6.05 -2.70
N SER A 389 -23.43 5.85 -1.89
CA SER A 389 -22.34 6.81 -1.73
C SER A 389 -21.58 7.06 -3.04
N VAL A 390 -21.26 6.00 -3.79
CA VAL A 390 -20.62 6.11 -5.11
C VAL A 390 -21.54 6.81 -6.12
N CYS A 391 -22.84 6.49 -6.12
CA CYS A 391 -23.84 7.12 -6.97
C CYS A 391 -23.94 8.62 -6.69
N CYS A 392 -23.97 9.02 -5.42
CA CYS A 392 -23.93 10.42 -5.00
C CYS A 392 -22.69 11.15 -5.56
N ILE A 393 -21.50 10.57 -5.40
CA ILE A 393 -20.25 11.15 -5.93
C ILE A 393 -20.27 11.25 -7.47
N LEU A 394 -20.84 10.26 -8.18
CA LEU A 394 -20.95 10.28 -9.65
C LEU A 394 -21.96 11.31 -10.17
N LYS A 395 -22.91 11.74 -9.33
CA LYS A 395 -23.93 12.76 -9.62
C LYS A 395 -23.52 14.17 -9.21
N LEU A 396 -22.38 14.29 -8.52
CA LEU A 396 -21.90 15.54 -7.97
C LEU A 396 -21.78 16.61 -9.07
N LYS A 397 -22.36 17.78 -8.79
CA LYS A 397 -22.19 19.00 -9.59
C LYS A 397 -21.70 20.10 -8.69
N LEU A 398 -20.73 20.87 -9.18
CA LEU A 398 -20.20 22.01 -8.43
C LEU A 398 -21.20 23.17 -8.46
N GLU A 399 -21.09 24.09 -7.49
CA GLU A 399 -21.99 25.24 -7.36
C GLU A 399 -21.94 26.20 -8.57
N ASP A 400 -20.81 26.23 -9.27
CA ASP A 400 -20.61 26.98 -10.51
C ASP A 400 -21.23 26.30 -11.74
N GLY A 401 -21.84 25.12 -11.55
CA GLY A 401 -22.40 24.29 -12.62
C GLY A 401 -21.36 23.45 -13.36
N SER A 402 -20.09 23.50 -12.95
CA SER A 402 -19.02 22.71 -13.57
C SER A 402 -19.20 21.22 -13.30
N ASP A 403 -18.92 20.42 -14.32
CA ASP A 403 -18.98 18.96 -14.23
C ASP A 403 -17.81 18.42 -13.39
N VAL A 404 -18.04 17.27 -12.76
CA VAL A 404 -17.03 16.57 -11.97
C VAL A 404 -16.58 15.31 -12.70
N GLN A 405 -15.26 15.14 -12.75
CA GLN A 405 -14.62 13.91 -13.20
C GLN A 405 -14.37 12.99 -12.00
N VAL A 406 -14.76 11.73 -12.14
CA VAL A 406 -14.57 10.69 -11.14
C VAL A 406 -13.82 9.53 -11.76
N GLU A 407 -12.72 9.10 -11.15
CA GLU A 407 -11.98 7.93 -11.60
C GLU A 407 -12.09 6.77 -10.62
N ILE A 408 -12.46 5.60 -11.13
CA ILE A 408 -12.64 4.36 -10.36
C ILE A 408 -11.87 3.24 -11.05
N ASP A 409 -10.89 2.65 -10.35
CA ASP A 409 -10.05 1.55 -10.86
C ASP A 409 -9.42 1.82 -12.25
N GLY A 410 -9.07 3.08 -12.55
CA GLY A 410 -8.49 3.49 -13.83
C GLY A 410 -9.51 3.85 -14.91
N HIS A 411 -10.81 3.70 -14.65
CA HIS A 411 -11.89 4.13 -15.54
C HIS A 411 -12.33 5.55 -15.16
N ILE A 412 -12.35 6.45 -16.15
CA ILE A 412 -12.70 7.85 -15.96
C ILE A 412 -14.19 8.03 -16.31
N PHE A 413 -14.93 8.63 -15.40
CA PHE A 413 -16.34 8.95 -15.51
C PHE A 413 -16.55 10.46 -15.47
N VAL A 414 -17.48 10.93 -16.29
CA VAL A 414 -18.01 12.29 -16.19
C VAL A 414 -19.51 12.24 -16.38
N ASN A 415 -20.28 12.90 -15.50
CA ASN A 415 -21.75 12.83 -15.48
C ASN A 415 -22.30 11.39 -15.51
N GLY A 416 -21.62 10.48 -14.79
CA GLY A 416 -21.96 9.06 -14.74
C GLY A 416 -21.69 8.27 -16.03
N CYS A 417 -21.13 8.86 -17.08
CA CYS A 417 -20.75 8.16 -18.31
C CYS A 417 -19.24 7.89 -18.31
N ARG A 418 -18.84 6.66 -18.67
CA ARG A 418 -17.41 6.32 -18.84
C ARG A 418 -16.87 7.04 -20.07
N VAL A 419 -15.81 7.82 -19.94
CA VAL A 419 -15.22 8.58 -21.06
C VAL A 419 -13.89 8.02 -21.56
N ALA A 420 -13.07 7.50 -20.64
CA ALA A 420 -11.73 7.01 -20.95
C ALA A 420 -11.27 5.97 -19.94
N THR A 421 -10.14 5.34 -20.24
CA THR A 421 -9.45 4.41 -19.34
C THR A 421 -7.96 4.74 -19.27
N ARG A 422 -7.34 4.51 -18.12
CA ARG A 422 -5.89 4.64 -17.90
C ARG A 422 -5.35 3.48 -17.08
N SER A 423 -4.03 3.29 -17.13
CA SER A 423 -3.38 2.22 -16.36
C SER A 423 -3.63 2.35 -14.86
N ARG A 424 -4.23 1.32 -14.26
CA ARG A 424 -4.49 1.22 -12.82
C ARG A 424 -3.20 1.32 -12.00
N TRP A 425 -2.08 0.86 -12.53
CA TRP A 425 -0.80 0.85 -11.82
C TRP A 425 -0.29 2.24 -11.47
N TYR A 426 -0.44 3.20 -12.39
CA TYR A 426 -0.01 4.58 -12.16
C TYR A 426 -0.67 5.17 -10.91
N VAL A 427 -1.98 4.95 -10.80
CA VAL A 427 -2.80 5.43 -9.69
C VAL A 427 -2.59 4.62 -8.43
N SER A 428 -2.46 3.30 -8.57
CA SER A 428 -2.18 2.39 -7.45
C SER A 428 -0.82 2.64 -6.80
N ILE A 429 0.19 3.10 -7.56
CA ILE A 429 1.54 3.36 -7.02
C ILE A 429 1.63 4.77 -6.43
N LEU A 430 1.11 5.79 -7.14
CA LEU A 430 1.24 7.19 -6.75
C LEU A 430 0.18 7.66 -5.74
N GLY A 431 -0.96 6.96 -5.66
CA GLY A 431 -2.08 7.34 -4.80
C GLY A 431 -2.51 8.78 -5.04
N VAL A 432 -2.52 9.59 -3.98
CA VAL A 432 -2.92 11.02 -4.02
C VAL A 432 -2.03 11.88 -4.93
N LEU A 433 -0.81 11.44 -5.26
CA LEU A 433 0.08 12.18 -6.17
C LEU A 433 -0.26 11.99 -7.64
N ALA A 434 -1.12 11.03 -7.96
CA ALA A 434 -1.56 10.81 -9.32
C ALA A 434 -2.26 12.08 -9.83
N ASN A 435 -1.75 12.65 -10.93
CA ASN A 435 -2.45 13.72 -11.62
C ASN A 435 -3.84 13.24 -12.05
N PRO A 436 -4.89 14.08 -12.00
CA PRO A 436 -6.16 13.75 -12.62
C PRO A 436 -5.94 13.54 -14.12
N TYR A 437 -6.75 12.66 -14.70
CA TYR A 437 -6.67 12.36 -16.12
C TYR A 437 -7.07 13.60 -16.94
N ASN A 438 -6.28 13.92 -17.97
CA ASN A 438 -6.56 15.06 -18.83
C ASN A 438 -7.57 14.66 -19.91
N LEU A 439 -8.80 15.15 -19.81
CA LEU A 439 -9.88 14.85 -20.76
C LEU A 439 -9.59 15.31 -22.20
N LEU A 440 -8.66 16.25 -22.40
CA LEU A 440 -8.23 16.66 -23.75
C LEU A 440 -7.63 15.49 -24.53
N LEU A 441 -6.90 14.60 -23.85
CA LEU A 441 -6.31 13.40 -24.46
C LEU A 441 -7.38 12.44 -24.99
N ALA A 442 -8.54 12.36 -24.32
CA ALA A 442 -9.66 11.54 -24.77
C ALA A 442 -10.35 12.09 -26.03
N ASN A 443 -10.30 13.42 -26.23
CA ASN A 443 -10.84 14.06 -27.43
C ASN A 443 -9.91 13.87 -28.65
N GLU A 444 -8.60 13.97 -28.44
CA GLU A 444 -7.60 13.82 -29.52
C GLU A 444 -7.54 12.40 -30.09
N ASN A 445 -7.75 11.37 -29.26
CA ASN A 445 -7.71 9.98 -29.70
C ASN A 445 -8.95 9.18 -29.24
N PRO A 446 -10.09 9.29 -29.96
CA PRO A 446 -11.32 8.58 -29.59
C PRO A 446 -11.18 7.06 -29.65
N TYR A 447 -10.18 6.53 -30.37
CA TYR A 447 -9.90 5.10 -30.43
C TYR A 447 -9.09 4.60 -29.22
N ALA A 448 -8.38 5.48 -28.52
CA ALA A 448 -7.65 5.15 -27.29
C ALA A 448 -8.58 4.90 -26.09
N ALA A 449 -9.87 5.28 -26.16
CA ALA A 449 -10.80 5.10 -25.05
C ALA A 449 -10.94 3.63 -24.57
N ASN A 450 -10.63 2.68 -25.45
CA ASN A 450 -10.69 1.23 -25.17
C ASN A 450 -9.30 0.58 -25.00
N GLN A 451 -8.20 1.32 -25.15
CA GLN A 451 -6.85 0.80 -24.92
C GLN A 451 -6.24 1.47 -23.69
N PRO A 452 -5.69 0.72 -22.73
CA PRO A 452 -5.00 1.33 -21.59
C PRO A 452 -3.79 2.10 -22.11
N LEU A 453 -3.81 3.43 -21.94
CA LEU A 453 -2.63 4.26 -22.24
C LEU A 453 -1.43 3.73 -21.44
N MET A 454 -0.40 3.31 -22.16
CA MET A 454 0.90 2.94 -21.59
C MET A 454 1.58 4.21 -21.06
N VAL A 455 2.33 4.07 -19.98
CA VAL A 455 2.93 5.19 -19.23
C VAL A 455 3.92 6.01 -20.06
N ASP A 456 4.43 5.46 -21.17
CA ASP A 456 5.46 6.09 -22.01
C ASP A 456 4.96 7.28 -22.85
N ASP A 457 3.64 7.47 -22.97
CA ASP A 457 3.04 8.57 -23.77
C ASP A 457 2.76 9.84 -22.97
N LEU A 458 3.18 9.92 -21.69
CA LEU A 458 3.08 11.14 -20.91
C LEU A 458 4.15 12.15 -21.34
N PRO A 459 3.79 13.42 -21.64
CA PRO A 459 4.78 14.45 -21.94
C PRO A 459 5.72 14.63 -20.73
N LYS A 460 7.03 14.59 -21.01
CA LYS A 460 8.11 14.72 -20.02
C LYS A 460 8.11 16.06 -19.29
#